data_AF-A0A2W5ZWJ6-F1
#
_entry.id   AF-A0A2W5ZWJ6-F1
#
_cell.length_a   1.000
_cell.length_b   1.000
_cell.length_c   1.000
_cell.angle_alpha   90.00
_cell.angle_beta   90.00
_cell.angle_gamma   90.00
#
_symmetry.space_group_name_H-M   'P 1'
#
loop_
_entity.id
_entity.type
_entity.pdbx_description
1 polymer ?
#
loop_
_entity_poly.entity_id
_entity_poly.type
_entity_poly.pdbx_seq_one_letter_code
_entity_poly.pdbx_strand_id
1 'polypeptide(L)'
;MTEREVVAGGADAGLVCECELVTRDMVVRFVDSFEGTPRIDDMLRALRLGMGPCQGGFCTLRAAGILERMRPSGSAALAPVRDFLDERLKGDRPIMWGDQARQFRLNEIIHRDVLALDHGP
;
A
#
# COMPACT_ATOMS: atom_id res chain seq x y z
N MET A 1 -25.98 -9.70 -13.14
CA MET A 1 -24.56 -9.30 -13.18
C MET A 1 -24.38 -8.45 -14.43
N THR A 2 -24.43 -7.13 -14.31
CA THR A 2 -24.14 -6.24 -15.43
C THR A 2 -22.64 -6.17 -15.63
N GLU A 3 -22.20 -6.49 -16.85
CA GLU A 3 -20.83 -6.26 -17.30
C GLU A 3 -20.52 -4.77 -17.13
N ARG A 4 -19.54 -4.46 -16.28
CA ARG A 4 -19.10 -3.09 -16.03
C ARG A 4 -18.01 -2.82 -17.06
N GLU A 5 -18.30 -1.98 -18.05
CA GLU A 5 -17.30 -1.51 -19.01
C GLU A 5 -16.08 -0.96 -18.25
N VAL A 6 -14.89 -1.43 -18.64
CA VAL A 6 -13.63 -0.88 -18.17
C VAL A 6 -13.45 0.46 -18.87
N VAL A 7 -13.97 1.53 -18.26
CA VAL A 7 -13.63 2.88 -18.67
C VAL A 7 -12.14 3.04 -18.43
N ALA A 8 -11.36 3.16 -19.51
CA ALA A 8 -10.00 3.67 -19.43
C ALA A 8 -10.14 5.10 -18.89
N GLY A 9 -9.89 5.29 -17.59
CA GLY A 9 -9.93 6.62 -16.98
C GLY A 9 -8.89 7.55 -17.61
N GLY A 10 -8.83 8.79 -17.13
CA GLY A 10 -7.84 9.78 -17.60
C GLY A 10 -6.39 9.37 -17.34
N ALA A 11 -5.44 10.30 -17.44
CA ALA A 11 -4.01 10.04 -17.29
C ALA A 11 -3.61 9.31 -15.99
N ASP A 12 -4.47 9.38 -14.95
CA ASP A 12 -4.27 8.73 -13.65
C ASP A 12 -4.83 7.29 -13.58
N ALA A 13 -5.45 6.80 -14.65
CA ALA A 13 -6.02 5.46 -14.71
C ALA A 13 -4.93 4.40 -14.57
N GLY A 14 -4.98 3.68 -13.46
CA GLY A 14 -4.01 2.63 -13.15
C GLY A 14 -2.89 3.08 -12.22
N LEU A 15 -2.91 4.31 -11.69
CA LEU A 15 -2.03 4.67 -10.58
C LEU A 15 -2.39 3.88 -9.31
N VAL A 16 -1.36 3.31 -8.68
CA VAL A 16 -1.45 2.68 -7.37
C VAL A 16 -1.01 3.67 -6.29
N CYS A 17 0.06 4.44 -6.56
CA CYS A 17 0.55 5.51 -5.69
C CYS A 17 0.65 6.82 -6.48
N GLU A 18 -0.25 7.76 -6.18
CA GLU A 18 -0.31 9.06 -6.83
C GLU A 18 0.89 9.94 -6.46
N CYS A 19 1.37 9.86 -5.22
CA CYS A 19 2.46 10.69 -4.73
C CYS A 19 3.82 10.37 -5.37
N GLU A 20 4.00 9.13 -5.83
CA GLU A 20 5.27 8.62 -6.40
C GLU A 20 5.07 8.13 -7.84
N LEU A 21 3.90 8.41 -8.42
CA LEU A 21 3.51 8.05 -9.79
C LEU A 21 3.70 6.56 -10.12
N VAL A 22 3.53 5.69 -9.13
CA VAL A 22 3.66 4.25 -9.29
C VAL A 22 2.40 3.69 -9.92
N THR A 23 2.53 3.06 -11.09
CA THR A 23 1.42 2.44 -11.82
C THR A 23 1.22 0.98 -11.42
N ARG A 24 0.05 0.43 -11.76
CA ARG A 24 -0.28 -0.98 -11.59
C ARG A 24 0.70 -1.87 -12.33
N ASP A 25 1.09 -1.51 -13.55
CA ASP A 25 2.01 -2.32 -14.36
C ASP A 25 3.41 -2.39 -13.74
N MET A 26 3.87 -1.31 -13.10
CA MET A 26 5.13 -1.33 -12.35
C MET A 26 5.07 -2.33 -11.20
N VAL A 27 3.98 -2.32 -10.42
CA VAL A 27 3.77 -3.25 -9.31
C VAL A 27 3.69 -4.69 -9.82
N VAL A 28 2.92 -4.94 -10.88
CA VAL A 28 2.76 -6.29 -11.47
C VAL A 28 4.11 -6.82 -11.97
N ARG A 29 4.83 -6.04 -12.77
CA ARG A 29 6.16 -6.45 -13.28
C ARG A 29 7.15 -6.71 -12.16
N PHE A 30 7.10 -5.90 -11.10
CA PHE A 30 7.93 -6.11 -9.92
C PHE A 30 7.61 -7.44 -9.24
N VAL A 31 6.33 -7.74 -8.99
CA VAL A 31 5.93 -9.02 -8.37
C VAL A 31 6.30 -10.23 -9.25
N ASP A 32 6.18 -10.10 -10.58
CA ASP A 32 6.56 -11.17 -11.52
C ASP A 32 8.07 -11.42 -11.55
N SER A 33 8.90 -10.43 -11.19
CA SER A 33 10.36 -10.60 -11.10
C SER A 33 10.85 -11.37 -9.87
N PHE A 34 9.97 -11.73 -8.93
CA PHE A 34 10.33 -12.51 -7.75
C PHE A 34 9.97 -13.99 -7.92
N GLU A 35 10.89 -14.86 -7.50
CA GLU A 35 10.64 -16.31 -7.43
C GLU A 35 9.61 -16.67 -6.34
N GLY A 36 9.44 -15.81 -5.33
CA GLY A 36 8.45 -15.93 -4.25
C GLY A 36 7.52 -14.72 -4.12
N THR A 37 6.80 -14.63 -3.00
CA THR A 37 5.94 -13.47 -2.70
C THR A 37 6.79 -12.34 -2.08
N PRO A 38 6.97 -11.19 -2.77
CA PRO A 38 7.70 -10.05 -2.20
C PRO A 38 6.91 -9.40 -1.07
N ARG A 39 7.60 -8.67 -0.19
CA ARG A 39 6.98 -7.78 0.78
C ARG A 39 6.60 -6.45 0.13
N ILE A 40 5.65 -5.74 0.75
CA ILE A 40 5.33 -4.36 0.33
C ILE A 40 6.56 -3.44 0.50
N ASP A 41 7.40 -3.65 1.51
CA ASP A 41 8.64 -2.90 1.70
C ASP A 41 9.63 -3.05 0.54
N ASP A 42 9.62 -4.19 -0.17
CA ASP A 42 10.47 -4.38 -1.33
C ASP A 42 10.00 -3.47 -2.48
N MET A 43 8.69 -3.26 -2.62
CA MET A 43 8.12 -2.27 -3.54
C MET A 43 8.44 -0.84 -3.11
N LEU A 44 8.47 -0.56 -1.80
CA LEU A 44 8.91 0.73 -1.28
C LEU A 44 10.38 1.01 -1.67
N ARG A 45 11.26 0.01 -1.55
CA ARG A 45 12.69 0.15 -1.89
C ARG A 45 12.93 0.26 -3.39
N ALA A 46 12.19 -0.48 -4.21
CA ALA A 46 12.40 -0.55 -5.65
C ALA A 46 11.61 0.51 -6.44
N LEU A 47 10.36 0.76 -6.05
CA LEU A 47 9.41 1.61 -6.78
C LEU A 47 9.08 2.91 -6.04
N ARG A 48 9.61 3.11 -4.82
CA ARG A 48 9.27 4.22 -3.92
C ARG A 48 7.82 4.24 -3.46
N LEU A 49 7.09 3.13 -3.58
CA LEU A 49 5.71 3.02 -3.14
C LEU A 49 5.58 3.38 -1.65
N GLY A 50 4.76 4.39 -1.32
CA GLY A 50 4.55 4.86 0.05
C GLY A 50 5.65 5.79 0.61
N MET A 51 6.61 6.22 -0.22
CA MET A 51 7.63 7.21 0.18
C MET A 51 7.17 8.67 0.09
N GLY A 52 6.11 8.95 -0.67
CA GLY A 52 5.60 10.30 -0.86
C GLY A 52 4.96 10.90 0.41
N PRO A 53 4.49 12.16 0.39
CA PRO A 53 3.97 12.85 1.57
C PRO A 53 2.80 12.14 2.27
N CYS A 54 2.04 11.29 1.57
CA CYS A 54 1.00 10.46 2.19
C CYS A 54 1.54 9.29 3.05
N GLN A 55 2.86 9.04 2.99
CA GLN A 55 3.58 8.01 3.74
C GLN A 55 2.93 6.60 3.66
N GLY A 56 2.32 6.27 2.52
CA GLY A 56 1.67 4.96 2.30
C GLY A 56 0.17 4.92 2.59
N GLY A 57 -0.42 5.98 3.14
CA GLY A 57 -1.83 6.03 3.58
C GLY A 57 -2.87 5.58 2.55
N PHE A 58 -2.64 5.85 1.26
CA PHE A 58 -3.62 5.58 0.20
C PHE A 58 -3.22 4.43 -0.75
N CYS A 59 -1.93 4.07 -0.80
CA CYS A 59 -1.42 3.11 -1.78
C CYS A 59 -1.15 1.72 -1.19
N THR A 60 -0.90 1.60 0.11
CA THR A 60 -0.50 0.32 0.74
C THR A 60 -1.55 -0.76 0.56
N LEU A 61 -2.83 -0.47 0.87
CA LEU A 61 -3.90 -1.48 0.71
C LEU A 61 -4.14 -1.84 -0.77
N ARG A 62 -3.95 -0.90 -1.70
CA ARG A 62 -4.08 -1.15 -3.14
C ARG A 62 -2.97 -2.08 -3.64
N ALA A 63 -1.73 -1.85 -3.21
CA ALA A 63 -0.59 -2.71 -3.49
C ALA A 63 -0.80 -4.12 -2.91
N ALA A 64 -1.23 -4.21 -1.65
CA ALA A 64 -1.57 -5.48 -1.01
C ALA A 64 -2.65 -6.24 -1.77
N GLY A 65 -3.70 -5.56 -2.23
CA GLY A 65 -4.74 -6.19 -3.06
C GLY A 65 -4.26 -6.65 -4.43
N ILE A 66 -3.26 -5.99 -5.04
CA ILE A 66 -2.61 -6.49 -6.26
C ILE A 66 -1.79 -7.73 -5.94
N LEU A 67 -0.98 -7.68 -4.87
CA LEU A 67 -0.15 -8.79 -4.42
C LEU A 67 -1.00 -10.03 -4.11
N GLU A 68 -2.08 -9.89 -3.35
CA GLU A 68 -2.99 -11.00 -3.00
C GLU A 68 -3.65 -11.61 -4.23
N ARG A 69 -3.99 -10.82 -5.25
CA ARG A 69 -4.53 -11.36 -6.52
C ARG A 69 -3.51 -12.14 -7.32
N MET A 70 -2.23 -11.75 -7.26
CA MET A 70 -1.15 -12.39 -8.01
C MET A 70 -0.58 -13.60 -7.27
N ARG A 71 -0.49 -13.49 -5.94
CA ARG A 71 0.12 -14.45 -5.02
C ARG A 71 -0.81 -14.61 -3.80
N PRO A 72 -1.93 -15.35 -3.94
CA PRO A 72 -2.91 -15.50 -2.86
C PRO A 72 -2.30 -16.12 -1.60
N SER A 73 -2.51 -15.48 -0.45
CA SER A 73 -2.02 -15.91 0.86
C SER A 73 -3.12 -16.50 1.74
N GLY A 74 -4.38 -16.47 1.28
CA GLY A 74 -5.51 -17.09 1.98
C GLY A 74 -5.95 -16.27 3.19
N SER A 75 -6.02 -16.89 4.38
CA SER A 75 -6.53 -16.23 5.60
C SER A 75 -5.65 -15.10 6.12
N ALA A 76 -4.41 -14.96 5.62
CA ALA A 76 -3.45 -13.95 6.05
C ALA A 76 -3.35 -12.74 5.09
N ALA A 77 -4.39 -12.47 4.27
CA ALA A 77 -4.36 -11.44 3.23
C ALA A 77 -3.97 -10.02 3.70
N LEU A 78 -4.18 -9.71 4.99
CA LEU A 78 -3.83 -8.40 5.58
C LEU A 78 -2.48 -8.39 6.31
N ALA A 79 -1.84 -9.53 6.53
CA ALA A 79 -0.55 -9.60 7.21
C ALA A 79 0.52 -8.72 6.54
N PRO A 80 0.67 -8.69 5.19
CA PRO A 80 1.64 -7.82 4.54
C PRO A 80 1.40 -6.32 4.79
N VAL A 81 0.13 -5.91 5.00
CA VAL A 81 -0.21 -4.51 5.32
C VAL A 81 0.21 -4.20 6.75
N ARG A 82 -0.08 -5.10 7.70
CA ARG A 82 0.32 -4.95 9.10
C ARG A 82 1.85 -4.84 9.23
N ASP A 83 2.58 -5.76 8.58
CA ASP A 83 4.05 -5.76 8.59
C ASP A 83 4.64 -4.46 8.05
N PHE A 84 4.08 -3.94 6.94
CA PHE A 84 4.50 -2.65 6.37
C PHE A 84 4.29 -1.50 7.37
N LEU A 85 3.14 -1.44 8.04
CA LEU A 85 2.83 -0.38 9.00
C LEU A 85 3.73 -0.45 10.23
N ASP A 86 4.07 -1.65 10.70
CA ASP A 86 4.99 -1.85 11.82
C ASP A 86 6.41 -1.35 11.49
N GLU A 87 6.93 -1.68 10.30
CA GLU A 87 8.22 -1.12 9.85
C GLU A 87 8.15 0.40 9.67
N ARG A 88 7.00 0.92 9.19
CA ARG A 88 6.80 2.36 9.02
C ARG A 88 6.84 3.11 10.33
N LEU A 89 6.16 2.59 11.35
CA LEU A 89 6.14 3.18 12.68
C LEU A 89 7.54 3.27 13.29
N LYS A 90 8.41 2.27 13.06
CA LYS A 90 9.81 2.33 13.53
C LYS A 90 10.56 3.53 12.95
N GLY A 91 10.32 3.86 11.68
CA GLY A 91 10.90 5.01 10.99
C GLY A 91 10.31 6.35 11.41
N ASP A 92 8.99 6.41 11.61
CA ASP A 92 8.29 7.67 11.93
C ASP A 92 8.49 8.09 13.39
N ARG A 93 8.56 7.13 14.31
CA ARG A 93 8.66 7.38 15.77
C ARG A 93 9.75 8.38 16.19
N PRO A 94 11.01 8.31 15.72
CA PRO A 94 12.03 9.28 16.11
C PRO A 94 11.82 10.71 15.57
N ILE A 95 10.99 10.87 14.53
CA ILE A 95 10.73 12.17 13.88
C ILE A 95 9.28 12.63 14.02
N MET A 96 8.51 12.02 14.93
CA MET A 96 7.07 12.24 15.08
C MET A 96 6.75 13.57 15.77
N TRP A 97 7.04 14.68 15.10
CA TRP A 97 6.74 16.05 15.54
C TRP A 97 6.32 16.92 14.35
N GLY A 98 5.61 18.01 14.63
CA GLY A 98 5.11 18.92 13.59
C GLY A 98 4.22 18.21 12.56
N ASP A 99 4.50 18.42 11.28
CA ASP A 99 3.72 17.85 10.18
C ASP A 99 3.84 16.33 10.08
N GLN A 100 4.96 15.75 10.53
CA GLN A 100 5.10 14.29 10.59
C GLN A 100 4.11 13.66 11.56
N ALA A 101 3.87 14.31 12.71
CA ALA A 101 2.86 13.84 13.67
C ALA A 101 1.43 13.94 13.10
N ARG A 102 1.14 14.98 12.29
CA ARG A 102 -0.16 15.11 11.61
C ARG A 102 -0.35 14.01 10.58
N GLN A 103 0.68 13.74 9.77
CA GLN A 103 0.64 12.70 8.75
C GLN A 103 0.51 11.31 9.37
N PHE A 104 1.23 11.04 10.46
CA PHE A 104 1.09 9.81 11.22
C PHE A 104 -0.34 9.66 11.75
N ARG A 105 -0.94 10.70 12.34
CA ARG A 105 -2.34 10.64 12.82
C ARG A 105 -3.33 10.38 11.69
N LEU A 106 -3.14 10.99 10.52
CA LEU A 106 -3.99 10.71 9.35
C LEU A 106 -3.89 9.24 8.95
N ASN A 107 -2.69 8.70 8.84
CA ASN A 107 -2.47 7.30 8.51
C ASN A 107 -3.07 6.37 9.57
N GLU A 108 -2.98 6.73 10.84
CA GLU A 108 -3.55 5.95 11.93
C GLU A 108 -5.09 5.88 11.84
N ILE A 109 -5.75 7.01 11.57
CA ILE A 109 -7.21 7.06 11.32
C ILE A 109 -7.59 6.16 10.14
N ILE A 110 -6.85 6.24 9.03
CA ILE A 110 -7.15 5.42 7.84
C ILE A 110 -7.04 3.92 8.18
N HIS A 111 -5.95 3.50 8.80
CA HIS A 111 -5.67 2.08 8.98
C HIS A 111 -6.41 1.45 10.17
N ARG A 112 -6.61 2.20 11.26
CA ARG A 112 -7.24 1.68 12.49
C ARG A 112 -8.71 2.05 12.55
N ASP A 113 -9.04 3.33 12.42
CA ASP A 113 -10.43 3.78 12.62
C ASP A 113 -11.33 3.42 11.43
N VAL A 114 -10.85 3.59 10.19
CA VAL A 114 -11.64 3.34 8.98
C VAL A 114 -11.56 1.89 8.52
N LEU A 115 -10.35 1.32 8.49
CA LEU A 115 -10.11 -0.04 7.98
C LEU A 115 -10.11 -1.12 9.07
N ALA A 116 -10.15 -0.74 10.35
CA ALA A 116 -10.17 -1.67 11.49
C ALA A 116 -9.04 -2.71 11.47
N LEU A 117 -7.86 -2.36 10.94
CA LEU A 117 -6.76 -3.32 10.75
C LEU A 117 -6.19 -3.87 12.06
N ASP A 118 -6.40 -3.17 13.17
CA ASP A 118 -6.03 -3.57 14.54
C ASP A 118 -7.12 -4.38 15.26
N HIS A 119 -8.31 -4.53 14.66
CA HIS A 119 -9.43 -5.30 15.21
C HIS A 119 -9.79 -6.53 14.35
N GLY A 120 -9.17 -6.69 13.17
CA GLY A 120 -9.34 -7.88 12.33
C GLY A 120 -8.75 -9.15 12.99
N PRO A 121 -9.22 -10.35 12.61
CA PRO A 121 -8.78 -11.61 13.21
C PRO A 121 -7.26 -11.85 13.15
#